data_AF-A0A7Y8HCF6-F1
#
_entry.id   AF-A0A7Y8HCF6-F1
#
_cell.length_a   1.000
_cell.length_b   1.000
_cell.length_c   1.000
_cell.angle_alpha   90.00
_cell.angle_beta   90.00
_cell.angle_gamma   90.00
#
_symmetry.space_group_name_H-M   'P 1'
#
loop_
_entity.id
_entity.type
_entity.pdbx_description
1 polymer ?
#
loop_
_entity_poly.entity_id
_entity_poly.type
_entity_poly.pdbx_seq_one_letter_code
_entity_poly.pdbx_strand_id
1 'polypeptide(L)'
;MEEEKTGENKTPGSDPFFFVQEAESLREQKKYAEAIQTCQEGLRKVPEALAGRLILGKCYLESGRIPEARKELERVAQAVEECLPVYKLLAQVYLEEKNVDKALEALRKTLLFPGVEEGTAKKLTPLEKGLLHRGSHPPFSTPPAFQMEAPKEVTPGTKEFKTMPEEDPSIKAAIQTDTLAEIYIKQGHLDRALSVYQDILARDPQNAAAREKFDSLKDRIQKKEREETRQKVQGRLEKWLSVVSSRKMEP
;
A
#
# COMPACT_ATOMS: atom_id res chain seq x y z
N MET A 1 -62.57 -22.98 -4.13
CA MET A 1 -62.43 -21.52 -3.94
C MET A 1 -61.60 -21.36 -2.68
N GLU A 2 -60.35 -20.92 -2.71
CA GLU A 2 -59.62 -20.14 -3.70
C GLU A 2 -58.14 -20.54 -3.66
N GLU A 3 -57.54 -20.62 -4.85
CA GLU A 3 -56.10 -20.58 -5.04
C GLU A 3 -55.66 -19.12 -4.93
N GLU A 4 -54.78 -18.77 -3.99
CA GLU A 4 -54.00 -17.54 -4.08
C GLU A 4 -52.51 -17.90 -4.15
N LYS A 5 -52.05 -18.15 -5.37
CA LYS A 5 -50.64 -18.04 -5.74
C LYS A 5 -50.29 -16.55 -5.84
N THR A 6 -49.77 -15.96 -4.77
CA THR A 6 -49.08 -14.67 -4.82
C THR A 6 -47.68 -14.88 -5.41
N GLY A 7 -47.64 -14.94 -6.74
CA GLY A 7 -46.41 -14.84 -7.51
C GLY A 7 -45.90 -13.40 -7.48
N GLU A 8 -45.04 -13.08 -6.50
CA GLU A 8 -44.13 -11.93 -6.63
C GLU A 8 -43.02 -12.27 -7.62
N ASN A 9 -43.36 -12.23 -8.91
CA ASN A 9 -42.39 -12.31 -9.99
C ASN A 9 -41.71 -10.93 -10.09
N LYS A 10 -40.73 -10.66 -9.21
CA LYS A 10 -39.81 -9.52 -9.37
C LYS A 10 -39.04 -9.74 -10.66
N THR A 11 -39.45 -9.05 -11.72
CA THR A 11 -38.74 -9.03 -13.00
C THR A 11 -37.27 -8.65 -12.74
N PRO A 12 -36.28 -9.45 -13.19
CA PRO A 12 -34.86 -9.17 -12.96
C PRO A 12 -34.34 -7.88 -13.60
N GLY A 13 -35.14 -7.16 -14.40
CA GLY A 13 -34.67 -6.06 -15.25
C GLY A 13 -34.93 -4.63 -14.76
N SER A 14 -35.53 -4.41 -13.59
CA SER A 14 -35.97 -3.07 -13.15
C SER A 14 -35.07 -2.37 -12.13
N ASP A 15 -34.09 -3.06 -11.54
CA ASP A 15 -33.13 -2.45 -10.62
C ASP A 15 -31.93 -1.89 -11.40
N PRO A 16 -31.64 -0.56 -11.33
CA PRO A 16 -30.46 0.04 -11.96
C PRO A 16 -29.12 -0.57 -11.52
N PHE A 17 -29.10 -1.34 -10.43
CA PHE A 17 -27.91 -2.04 -9.92
C PHE A 17 -27.86 -3.53 -10.28
N PHE A 18 -28.85 -4.07 -11.01
CA PHE A 18 -28.90 -5.49 -11.38
C PHE A 18 -27.64 -5.95 -12.15
N PHE A 19 -27.09 -5.07 -12.99
CA PHE A 19 -25.87 -5.33 -13.76
C PHE A 19 -24.66 -5.71 -12.88
N VAL A 20 -24.64 -5.28 -11.61
CA VAL A 20 -23.58 -5.62 -10.65
C VAL A 20 -23.62 -7.12 -10.35
N GLN A 21 -24.79 -7.69 -10.11
CA GLN A 21 -24.93 -9.13 -9.84
C GLN A 21 -24.65 -9.97 -11.09
N GLU A 22 -25.13 -9.51 -12.24
CA GLU A 22 -24.87 -10.17 -13.52
C GLU A 22 -23.37 -10.20 -13.84
N ALA A 23 -22.68 -9.06 -13.71
CA ALA A 23 -21.25 -8.97 -13.94
C ALA A 23 -20.44 -9.81 -12.93
N GLU A 24 -20.86 -9.86 -11.66
CA GLU A 24 -20.22 -10.74 -10.66
C GLU A 24 -20.36 -12.22 -11.07
N SER A 25 -21.55 -12.64 -11.52
CA SER A 25 -21.79 -14.01 -11.98
C SER A 25 -20.95 -14.35 -13.22
N LEU A 26 -20.86 -13.43 -14.18
CA LEU A 26 -20.01 -13.61 -15.38
C LEU A 26 -18.53 -13.69 -15.02
N ARG A 27 -18.06 -12.87 -14.05
CA ARG A 27 -16.70 -12.93 -13.52
C ARG A 27 -16.40 -14.29 -12.88
N GLU A 28 -17.32 -14.81 -12.07
CA GLU A 28 -17.19 -16.15 -11.46
C GLU A 28 -17.12 -17.27 -12.50
N GLN A 29 -17.80 -17.11 -13.64
CA GLN A 29 -17.71 -18.00 -14.79
C GLN A 29 -16.44 -17.80 -15.64
N LYS A 30 -15.52 -16.90 -15.23
CA LYS A 30 -14.31 -16.48 -15.96
C LYS A 30 -14.58 -15.84 -17.32
N LYS A 31 -15.82 -15.40 -17.57
CA LYS A 31 -16.22 -14.68 -18.79
C LYS A 31 -15.91 -13.20 -18.64
N TYR A 32 -14.62 -12.88 -18.54
CA TYR A 32 -14.17 -11.52 -18.21
C TYR A 32 -14.58 -10.47 -19.23
N ALA A 33 -14.58 -10.80 -20.53
CA ALA A 33 -14.96 -9.86 -21.58
C ALA A 33 -16.44 -9.44 -21.47
N GLU A 34 -17.34 -10.41 -21.28
CA GLU A 34 -18.77 -10.18 -21.08
C GLU A 34 -19.02 -9.40 -19.79
N ALA A 35 -18.38 -9.80 -18.68
CA ALA A 35 -18.50 -9.09 -17.40
C ALA A 35 -18.06 -7.61 -17.49
N ILE A 36 -16.95 -7.34 -18.18
CA ILE A 36 -16.45 -5.98 -18.43
C ILE A 36 -17.48 -5.18 -19.23
N GLN A 37 -18.07 -5.76 -20.28
CA GLN A 37 -19.07 -5.10 -21.09
C GLN A 37 -20.33 -4.76 -20.27
N THR A 38 -20.88 -5.73 -19.53
CA THR A 38 -22.03 -5.54 -18.65
C THR A 38 -21.78 -4.44 -17.61
N CYS A 39 -20.59 -4.42 -16.99
CA CYS A 39 -20.18 -3.34 -16.09
C CYS A 39 -20.11 -1.98 -16.78
N GLN A 40 -19.52 -1.89 -17.98
CA GLN A 40 -19.42 -0.62 -18.70
C GLN A 40 -20.80 -0.08 -19.12
N GLU A 41 -21.69 -0.95 -19.58
CA GLU A 41 -23.07 -0.57 -19.94
C GLU A 41 -23.87 -0.14 -18.72
N GLY A 42 -23.75 -0.85 -17.60
CA GLY A 42 -24.36 -0.47 -16.33
C GLY A 42 -23.84 0.88 -15.81
N LEU A 43 -22.52 1.09 -15.86
CA LEU A 43 -21.89 2.35 -15.44
C LEU A 43 -22.18 3.53 -16.37
N ARG A 44 -22.57 3.30 -17.63
CA ARG A 44 -23.11 4.37 -18.50
C ARG A 44 -24.46 4.87 -18.00
N LYS A 45 -25.28 3.97 -17.45
CA LYS A 45 -26.61 4.31 -16.88
C LYS A 45 -26.50 4.85 -15.47
N VAL A 46 -25.60 4.29 -14.65
CA VAL A 46 -25.37 4.67 -13.25
C VAL A 46 -23.87 4.89 -12.99
N PRO A 47 -23.32 6.07 -13.32
CA PRO A 47 -21.88 6.34 -13.20
C PRO A 47 -21.35 6.31 -11.76
N GLU A 48 -22.22 6.54 -10.78
CA GLU A 48 -21.89 6.60 -9.35
C GLU A 48 -21.89 5.22 -8.67
N ALA A 49 -22.23 4.14 -9.40
CA ALA A 49 -22.28 2.80 -8.84
C ALA A 49 -20.87 2.27 -8.49
N LEU A 50 -20.41 2.54 -7.27
CA LEU A 50 -19.10 2.13 -6.77
C LEU A 50 -18.92 0.60 -6.79
N ALA A 51 -19.98 -0.15 -6.48
CA ALA A 51 -19.99 -1.61 -6.57
C ALA A 51 -19.73 -2.09 -8.01
N GLY A 52 -20.33 -1.44 -9.01
CA GLY A 52 -20.07 -1.74 -10.42
C GLY A 52 -18.62 -1.44 -10.83
N ARG A 53 -18.04 -0.34 -10.35
CA ARG A 53 -16.63 -0.01 -10.57
C ARG A 53 -15.68 -0.99 -9.88
N LEU A 54 -16.01 -1.45 -8.69
CA LEU A 54 -15.26 -2.46 -7.95
C LEU A 54 -15.21 -3.78 -8.73
N ILE A 55 -16.35 -4.25 -9.24
CA ILE A 55 -16.42 -5.47 -10.06
C ILE A 55 -15.65 -5.30 -11.37
N LEU A 56 -15.78 -4.14 -12.02
CA LEU A 56 -15.01 -3.83 -13.23
C LEU A 56 -13.50 -3.89 -12.96
N GLY A 57 -13.04 -3.33 -11.85
CA GLY A 57 -11.65 -3.42 -11.38
C GLY A 57 -11.20 -4.86 -11.13
N LYS A 58 -12.02 -5.68 -10.47
CA LYS A 58 -11.77 -7.12 -10.27
C LYS A 58 -11.64 -7.86 -11.62
N CYS A 59 -12.55 -7.60 -12.56
CA CYS A 59 -12.52 -8.24 -13.89
C CYS A 59 -11.28 -7.86 -14.69
N TYR A 60 -10.84 -6.60 -14.61
CA TYR A 60 -9.60 -6.17 -15.25
C TYR A 60 -8.36 -6.83 -14.63
N LEU A 61 -8.32 -6.94 -13.30
CA LEU A 61 -7.23 -7.60 -12.60
C LEU A 61 -7.13 -9.07 -13.01
N GLU A 62 -8.24 -9.81 -12.96
CA GLU A 62 -8.29 -11.24 -13.31
C GLU A 62 -8.03 -11.51 -14.79
N SER A 63 -8.32 -10.55 -15.68
CA SER A 63 -8.00 -10.64 -17.11
C SER A 63 -6.60 -10.14 -17.47
N GLY A 64 -5.78 -9.74 -16.48
CA GLY A 64 -4.41 -9.25 -16.68
C GLY A 64 -4.30 -7.81 -17.19
N ARG A 65 -5.41 -7.06 -17.24
CA ARG A 65 -5.46 -5.64 -17.61
C ARG A 65 -5.17 -4.76 -16.40
N ILE A 66 -3.93 -4.84 -15.94
CA ILE A 66 -3.46 -4.19 -14.70
C ILE A 66 -3.67 -2.66 -14.68
N PRO A 67 -3.33 -1.88 -15.73
CA PRO A 67 -3.46 -0.43 -15.65
C PRO A 67 -4.93 0.05 -15.61
N GLU A 68 -5.84 -0.66 -16.28
CA GLU A 68 -7.28 -0.39 -16.22
C GLU A 68 -7.87 -0.77 -14.87
N ALA A 69 -7.44 -1.90 -14.29
CA ALA A 69 -7.82 -2.32 -12.94
C ALA A 69 -7.45 -1.25 -11.92
N ARG A 70 -6.21 -0.73 -11.99
CA ARG A 70 -5.73 0.35 -11.11
C ARG A 70 -6.64 1.56 -11.17
N LYS A 71 -6.94 2.05 -12.37
CA LYS A 71 -7.71 3.27 -12.58
C LYS A 71 -9.12 3.19 -11.98
N GLU A 72 -9.81 2.07 -12.17
CA GLU A 72 -11.16 1.93 -11.63
C GLU A 72 -11.16 1.71 -10.11
N LEU A 73 -10.19 0.96 -9.57
CA LEU A 73 -10.07 0.74 -8.13
C LEU A 73 -9.64 2.01 -7.37
N GLU A 74 -8.75 2.84 -7.94
CA GLU A 74 -8.37 4.13 -7.37
C GLU A 74 -9.58 5.08 -7.27
N ARG A 75 -10.48 5.06 -8.25
CA ARG A 75 -11.73 5.85 -8.18
C ARG A 75 -12.63 5.40 -7.03
N VAL A 76 -12.71 4.09 -6.76
CA VAL A 76 -13.48 3.59 -5.62
C VAL A 76 -12.80 4.00 -4.30
N ALA A 77 -11.47 3.93 -4.22
CA ALA A 77 -10.71 4.36 -3.04
C ALA A 77 -10.81 5.87 -2.77
N GLN A 78 -10.94 6.69 -3.82
CA GLN A 78 -11.16 8.14 -3.70
C GLN A 78 -12.57 8.46 -3.18
N ALA A 79 -13.57 7.68 -3.58
CA ALA A 79 -14.95 7.88 -3.16
C ALA A 79 -15.22 7.35 -1.74
N VAL A 80 -14.57 6.26 -1.35
CA VAL A 80 -14.74 5.61 -0.05
C VAL A 80 -13.37 5.34 0.56
N GLU A 81 -12.98 6.21 1.49
CA GLU A 81 -11.69 6.14 2.16
C GLU A 81 -11.51 4.86 2.99
N GLU A 82 -12.59 4.25 3.48
CA GLU A 82 -12.60 3.05 4.33
C GLU A 82 -13.04 1.78 3.59
N CYS A 83 -12.67 1.61 2.31
CA CYS A 83 -13.02 0.41 1.55
C CYS A 83 -11.92 -0.67 1.61
N LEU A 84 -11.93 -1.51 2.65
CA LEU A 84 -10.97 -2.62 2.83
C LEU A 84 -10.80 -3.51 1.58
N PRO A 85 -11.88 -3.95 0.88
CA PRO A 85 -11.73 -4.80 -0.30
C PRO A 85 -10.94 -4.11 -1.43
N VAL A 86 -11.11 -2.80 -1.61
CA VAL A 86 -10.42 -2.02 -2.64
C VAL A 86 -8.93 -1.94 -2.36
N TYR A 87 -8.53 -1.68 -1.11
CA TYR A 87 -7.11 -1.59 -0.78
C TYR A 87 -6.38 -2.92 -0.90
N LYS A 88 -7.04 -4.05 -0.61
CA LYS A 88 -6.48 -5.39 -0.90
C LYS A 88 -6.27 -5.59 -2.40
N LEU A 89 -7.25 -5.22 -3.22
CA LEU A 89 -7.15 -5.32 -4.68
C LEU A 89 -6.09 -4.37 -5.25
N LEU A 90 -6.03 -3.12 -4.78
CA LEU A 90 -4.99 -2.15 -5.17
C LEU A 90 -3.60 -2.63 -4.78
N ALA A 91 -3.43 -3.24 -3.61
CA ALA A 91 -2.16 -3.84 -3.23
C ALA A 91 -1.74 -4.94 -4.21
N GLN A 92 -2.66 -5.82 -4.61
CA GLN A 92 -2.40 -6.83 -5.62
C GLN A 92 -2.02 -6.21 -6.97
N VAL A 93 -2.78 -5.20 -7.44
CA VAL A 93 -2.45 -4.45 -8.66
C VAL A 93 -1.04 -3.86 -8.59
N TYR A 94 -0.68 -3.21 -7.48
CA TYR A 94 0.63 -2.59 -7.32
C TYR A 94 1.77 -3.60 -7.25
N LEU A 95 1.53 -4.83 -6.77
CA LEU A 95 2.53 -5.90 -6.84
C LEU A 95 2.74 -6.41 -8.27
N GLU A 96 1.66 -6.58 -9.04
CA GLU A 96 1.76 -6.92 -10.47
C GLU A 96 2.50 -5.83 -11.25
N GLU A 97 2.31 -4.55 -10.86
CA GLU A 97 3.08 -3.41 -11.39
C GLU A 97 4.51 -3.29 -10.83
N LYS A 98 4.93 -4.20 -9.94
CA LYS A 98 6.22 -4.17 -9.20
C LYS A 98 6.44 -2.92 -8.35
N ASN A 99 5.38 -2.17 -8.07
CA ASN A 99 5.39 -0.98 -7.23
C ASN A 99 5.11 -1.34 -5.76
N VAL A 100 6.12 -1.90 -5.10
CA VAL A 100 6.02 -2.40 -3.73
C VAL A 100 5.74 -1.28 -2.72
N ASP A 101 6.23 -0.06 -2.99
CA ASP A 101 6.02 1.09 -2.09
C ASP A 101 4.52 1.41 -1.98
N LYS A 102 3.83 1.54 -3.12
CA LYS A 102 2.38 1.77 -3.16
C LYS A 102 1.58 0.56 -2.68
N ALA A 103 2.05 -0.66 -2.96
CA ALA A 103 1.42 -1.86 -2.42
C ALA A 103 1.40 -1.86 -0.89
N LEU A 104 2.52 -1.45 -0.27
CA LEU A 104 2.63 -1.33 1.18
C LEU A 104 1.74 -0.25 1.76
N GLU A 105 1.66 0.91 1.10
CA GLU A 105 0.73 1.98 1.52
C GLU A 105 -0.72 1.50 1.48
N ALA A 106 -1.14 0.82 0.42
CA ALA A 106 -2.48 0.25 0.31
C ALA A 106 -2.76 -0.77 1.42
N LEU A 107 -1.81 -1.66 1.73
CA LEU A 107 -1.97 -2.64 2.80
C LEU A 107 -1.96 -2.03 4.20
N ARG A 108 -1.15 -0.99 4.42
CA ARG A 108 -1.17 -0.24 5.68
C ARG A 108 -2.56 0.32 5.93
N LYS A 109 -3.24 0.84 4.91
CA LYS A 109 -4.64 1.27 5.03
C LYS A 109 -5.56 0.12 5.41
N THR A 110 -5.38 -1.07 4.83
CA THR A 110 -6.13 -2.28 5.25
C THR A 110 -5.91 -2.62 6.72
N LEU A 111 -4.69 -2.47 7.23
CA LEU A 111 -4.34 -2.74 8.64
C LEU A 111 -4.78 -1.63 9.61
N LEU A 112 -4.94 -0.40 9.11
CA LEU A 112 -5.35 0.75 9.92
C LEU A 112 -6.84 0.68 10.31
N PHE A 113 -7.66 0.00 9.50
CA PHE A 113 -9.10 -0.16 9.73
C PHE A 113 -9.46 -1.62 10.02
N PRO A 114 -9.01 -2.23 11.14
CA PRO A 114 -9.28 -3.64 11.47
C PRO A 114 -10.76 -3.95 11.80
N GLY A 115 -11.70 -3.07 11.47
CA GLY A 115 -13.09 -3.10 11.94
C GLY A 115 -14.02 -4.13 11.27
N VAL A 116 -13.60 -4.86 10.24
CA VAL A 116 -14.46 -5.88 9.61
C VAL A 116 -13.62 -7.07 9.19
N GLU A 117 -13.29 -7.94 10.15
CA GLU A 117 -12.67 -9.23 9.85
C GLU A 117 -13.53 -10.06 8.89
N GLU A 118 -12.91 -10.38 7.75
CA GLU A 118 -12.71 -11.75 7.26
C GLU A 118 -13.47 -12.84 8.02
N GLY A 119 -14.71 -13.12 7.60
CA GLY A 119 -15.50 -14.20 8.23
C GLY A 119 -16.49 -14.94 7.35
N THR A 120 -17.09 -14.35 6.32
CA THR A 120 -18.24 -15.01 5.68
C THR A 120 -18.24 -14.89 4.15
N ALA A 121 -17.79 -15.98 3.53
CA ALA A 121 -18.43 -16.71 2.43
C ALA A 121 -19.16 -15.93 1.33
N LYS A 122 -18.64 -16.01 0.09
CA LYS A 122 -19.36 -16.14 -1.21
C LYS A 122 -20.63 -15.30 -1.47
N LYS A 123 -20.88 -14.23 -0.71
CA LYS A 123 -22.01 -13.31 -0.85
C LYS A 123 -21.48 -11.93 -0.50
N LEU A 124 -21.84 -10.94 -1.33
CA LEU A 124 -21.55 -9.52 -1.10
C LEU A 124 -21.66 -9.22 0.40
N THR A 125 -20.54 -8.79 0.99
CA THR A 125 -20.45 -8.45 2.41
C THR A 125 -21.54 -7.42 2.75
N PRO A 126 -22.02 -7.34 4.00
CA PRO A 126 -22.95 -6.29 4.42
C PRO A 126 -22.46 -4.87 4.06
N LEU A 127 -21.15 -4.68 3.94
CA LEU A 127 -20.51 -3.46 3.47
C LEU A 127 -20.67 -3.25 1.95
N GLU A 128 -20.46 -4.30 1.14
CA GLU A 128 -20.72 -4.27 -0.32
C GLU A 128 -22.22 -4.11 -0.62
N LYS A 129 -23.11 -4.69 0.19
CA LYS A 129 -24.56 -4.42 0.15
C LYS A 129 -24.91 -3.01 0.64
N GLY A 130 -24.20 -2.50 1.64
CA GLY A 130 -24.32 -1.12 2.11
C GLY A 130 -23.90 -0.10 1.06
N LEU A 131 -22.84 -0.40 0.29
CA LEU A 131 -22.39 0.40 -0.86
C LEU A 131 -23.39 0.38 -2.03
N LEU A 132 -24.23 -0.66 -2.14
CA LEU A 132 -25.33 -0.72 -3.10
C LEU A 132 -26.56 0.11 -2.66
N HIS A 133 -26.77 0.30 -1.36
CA HIS A 133 -27.91 1.07 -0.82
C HIS A 133 -27.57 2.51 -0.44
N ARG A 134 -26.29 2.86 -0.30
CA ARG A 134 -25.85 4.21 0.09
C ARG A 134 -25.70 5.11 -1.14
N GLY A 135 -26.83 5.42 -1.77
CA GLY A 135 -26.93 6.60 -2.61
C GLY A 135 -26.63 7.84 -1.76
N SER A 136 -25.69 8.67 -2.23
CA SER A 136 -25.44 10.04 -1.77
C SER A 136 -25.41 10.27 -0.25
N HIS A 137 -24.19 10.35 0.31
CA HIS A 137 -23.96 11.34 1.37
C HIS A 137 -22.92 12.35 0.89
N PRO A 138 -23.12 13.64 1.16
CA PRO A 138 -22.14 14.66 0.81
C PRO A 138 -20.82 14.41 1.56
N PRO A 139 -19.68 14.88 1.02
CA PRO A 139 -18.40 14.70 1.69
C PRO A 139 -18.43 15.36 3.06
N PHE A 140 -17.89 14.61 4.02
CA PHE A 140 -17.54 15.00 5.37
C PHE A 140 -17.08 16.47 5.45
N SER A 141 -17.86 17.29 6.14
CA SER A 141 -17.53 18.68 6.43
C SER A 141 -16.32 18.73 7.36
N THR A 142 -15.23 19.36 6.92
CA THR A 142 -14.05 19.63 7.73
C THR A 142 -14.43 20.42 8.98
N PRO A 143 -14.08 19.98 10.21
CA PRO A 143 -14.15 20.85 11.38
C PRO A 143 -13.08 21.96 11.31
N PRO A 144 -13.33 23.14 11.93
CA PRO A 144 -12.47 24.31 11.80
C PRO A 144 -11.12 24.16 12.51
N ALA A 145 -10.17 25.01 12.12
CA ALA A 145 -8.77 25.00 12.49
C ALA A 145 -8.48 24.93 14.00
N PHE A 146 -7.56 24.03 14.37
CA PHE A 146 -6.97 23.91 15.69
C PHE A 146 -6.08 25.14 15.98
N GLN A 147 -6.45 25.95 16.97
CA GLN A 147 -5.59 27.02 17.50
C GLN A 147 -4.55 26.41 18.45
N MET A 148 -3.26 26.57 18.11
CA MET A 148 -2.15 26.29 19.01
C MET A 148 -1.87 27.52 19.89
N GLU A 149 -2.00 27.36 21.20
CA GLU A 149 -1.35 28.23 22.20
C GLU A 149 -0.11 27.52 22.75
N ALA A 150 1.00 28.26 22.86
CA ALA A 150 2.23 27.86 23.53
C ALA A 150 2.11 28.02 25.05
N PRO A 151 2.81 27.19 25.86
CA PRO A 151 3.84 27.80 26.72
C PRO A 151 5.11 26.97 27.02
N LYS A 152 6.23 27.71 26.96
CA LYS A 152 7.49 27.75 27.77
C LYS A 152 8.01 26.53 28.58
N GLU A 153 9.29 26.24 28.28
CA GLU A 153 10.46 25.94 29.13
C GLU A 153 10.33 25.14 30.42
N VAL A 154 11.05 24.00 30.50
CA VAL A 154 11.97 23.67 31.61
C VAL A 154 13.02 22.62 31.18
N THR A 155 14.31 22.92 31.37
CA THR A 155 15.41 21.94 31.63
C THR A 155 15.24 21.32 33.04
N PRO A 156 15.97 20.27 33.53
CA PRO A 156 17.30 19.77 33.14
C PRO A 156 17.49 18.23 33.23
N GLY A 157 18.73 17.73 33.06
CA GLY A 157 19.16 16.48 33.71
C GLY A 157 19.92 15.47 32.84
N THR A 158 21.25 15.58 32.89
CA THR A 158 22.28 14.61 32.48
C THR A 158 22.06 13.20 33.05
N LYS A 159 22.19 12.16 32.21
CA LYS A 159 22.57 10.79 32.61
C LYS A 159 23.45 10.12 31.55
N GLU A 160 24.75 10.10 31.88
CA GLU A 160 25.69 8.98 31.78
C GLU A 160 25.39 7.87 30.75
N PHE A 161 26.22 7.80 29.71
CA PHE A 161 26.46 6.55 29.00
C PHE A 161 27.88 6.04 29.28
N LYS A 162 27.89 4.75 29.58
CA LYS A 162 28.93 3.91 30.17
C LYS A 162 30.08 3.68 29.20
N THR A 163 31.29 3.97 29.66
CA THR A 163 32.58 3.64 29.07
C THR A 163 32.85 2.14 29.06
N MET A 164 33.35 1.62 27.93
CA MET A 164 34.22 0.45 27.79
C MET A 164 34.99 0.59 26.45
N PRO A 165 36.15 -0.08 26.29
CA PRO A 165 37.46 0.27 26.81
C PRO A 165 38.35 0.91 25.73
N GLU A 166 39.39 1.58 26.17
CA GLU A 166 40.44 2.17 25.34
C GLU A 166 41.10 1.11 24.45
N GLU A 167 40.93 1.27 23.14
CA GLU A 167 41.87 0.73 22.17
C GLU A 167 42.85 1.83 21.76
N ASP A 168 44.12 1.44 21.82
CA ASP A 168 45.33 2.25 21.76
C ASP A 168 45.29 3.41 20.74
N PRO A 169 45.40 4.68 21.18
CA PRO A 169 45.31 5.86 20.32
C PRO A 169 46.49 6.01 19.33
N SER A 170 47.51 5.14 19.40
CA SER A 170 48.74 5.28 18.61
C SER A 170 48.62 4.81 17.14
N ILE A 171 47.54 4.12 16.74
CA ILE A 171 47.38 3.64 15.35
C ILE A 171 46.56 4.61 14.46
N LYS A 172 45.84 5.59 15.04
CA LYS A 172 45.02 6.57 14.28
C LYS A 172 45.80 7.63 13.50
N ALA A 173 47.13 7.65 13.63
CA ALA A 173 48.00 8.68 13.06
C ALA A 173 48.63 8.31 11.70
N ALA A 174 48.48 7.07 11.21
CA ALA A 174 49.05 6.66 9.92
C ALA A 174 48.01 6.78 8.78
N ILE A 175 47.93 7.99 8.20
CA ILE A 175 47.44 8.27 6.83
C ILE A 175 46.03 7.71 6.52
N GLN A 176 44.98 8.33 7.09
CA GLN A 176 43.60 8.18 6.59
C GLN A 176 43.40 9.15 5.41
N THR A 177 43.87 8.75 4.24
CA THR A 177 43.68 9.50 2.98
C THR A 177 42.34 9.16 2.33
N ASP A 178 41.80 10.08 1.52
CA ASP A 178 40.64 9.87 0.64
C ASP A 178 40.75 8.56 -0.18
N THR A 179 41.98 8.20 -0.58
CA THR A 179 42.31 6.93 -1.25
C THR A 179 41.94 5.69 -0.45
N LEU A 180 42.03 5.72 0.89
CA LEU A 180 41.65 4.59 1.74
C LEU A 180 40.13 4.37 1.71
N ALA A 181 39.35 5.46 1.75
CA ALA A 181 37.90 5.39 1.64
C ALA A 181 37.47 4.84 0.27
N GLU A 182 38.14 5.25 -0.81
CA GLU A 182 37.89 4.73 -2.15
C GLU A 182 38.23 3.24 -2.30
N ILE A 183 39.30 2.77 -1.64
CA ILE A 183 39.64 1.35 -1.60
C ILE A 183 38.52 0.55 -0.92
N TYR A 184 38.00 1.02 0.22
CA TYR A 184 36.88 0.36 0.90
C TYR A 184 35.60 0.35 0.07
N ILE A 185 35.31 1.41 -0.70
CA ILE A 185 34.18 1.44 -1.65
C ILE A 185 34.35 0.38 -2.73
N LYS A 186 35.56 0.27 -3.32
CA LYS A 186 35.85 -0.75 -4.36
C LYS A 186 35.75 -2.17 -3.83
N GLN A 187 36.10 -2.38 -2.56
CA GLN A 187 35.97 -3.67 -1.88
C GLN A 187 34.53 -3.96 -1.41
N GLY A 188 33.61 -3.01 -1.54
CA GLY A 188 32.21 -3.15 -1.12
C GLY A 188 31.98 -2.95 0.39
N HIS A 189 33.00 -2.57 1.15
CA HIS A 189 32.92 -2.26 2.57
C HIS A 189 32.45 -0.82 2.79
N LEU A 190 31.19 -0.55 2.46
CA LEU A 190 30.62 0.80 2.50
C LEU A 190 30.60 1.40 3.92
N ASP A 191 30.40 0.58 4.96
CA ASP A 191 30.37 1.03 6.36
C ASP A 191 31.74 1.56 6.83
N ARG A 192 32.82 0.88 6.43
CA ARG A 192 34.19 1.30 6.75
C ARG A 192 34.56 2.57 5.98
N ALA A 193 34.13 2.67 4.72
CA ALA A 193 34.32 3.89 3.94
C ALA A 193 33.59 5.10 4.56
N LEU A 194 32.37 4.92 5.09
CA LEU A 194 31.67 5.98 5.82
C LEU A 194 32.43 6.43 7.07
N SER A 195 32.97 5.48 7.85
CA SER A 195 33.77 5.81 9.04
C SER A 195 35.00 6.64 8.70
N VAL A 196 35.68 6.32 7.60
CA VAL A 196 36.86 7.10 7.16
C VAL A 196 36.45 8.52 6.74
N TYR A 197 35.35 8.71 6.01
CA TYR A 197 34.87 10.06 5.67
C TYR A 197 34.38 10.83 6.90
N GLN A 198 33.78 10.16 7.88
CA GLN A 198 33.40 10.77 9.16
C GLN A 198 34.62 11.28 9.93
N ASP A 199 35.70 10.50 9.98
CA ASP A 199 36.97 10.89 10.60
C ASP A 199 37.61 12.09 9.86
N ILE A 200 37.53 12.11 8.52
CA ILE A 200 38.01 13.23 7.71
C ILE A 200 37.21 14.51 8.02
N LEU A 201 35.89 14.44 8.05
CA LEU A 201 35.02 15.59 8.37
C LEU A 201 35.14 16.07 9.82
N ALA A 202 35.49 15.17 10.75
CA ALA A 202 35.76 15.55 12.13
C ALA A 202 37.06 16.37 12.27
N ARG A 203 38.04 16.11 11.41
CA ARG A 203 39.33 16.84 11.38
C ARG A 203 39.26 18.11 10.53
N ASP A 204 38.55 18.05 9.41
CA ASP A 204 38.33 19.17 8.49
C ASP A 204 36.85 19.31 8.14
N PRO A 205 36.09 20.08 8.94
CA PRO A 205 34.68 20.33 8.69
C PRO A 205 34.40 21.15 7.42
N GLN A 206 35.40 21.85 6.86
CA GLN A 206 35.24 22.67 5.65
C GLN A 206 35.49 21.90 4.35
N ASN A 207 35.86 20.62 4.44
CA ASN A 207 36.09 19.79 3.26
C ASN A 207 34.78 19.42 2.55
N ALA A 208 34.40 20.24 1.57
CA ALA A 208 33.20 20.03 0.75
C ALA A 208 33.24 18.69 -0.02
N ALA A 209 34.42 18.29 -0.53
CA ALA A 209 34.56 17.06 -1.31
C ALA A 209 34.33 15.81 -0.44
N ALA A 210 34.89 15.77 0.77
CA ALA A 210 34.64 14.69 1.73
C ALA A 210 33.17 14.64 2.16
N ARG A 211 32.52 15.80 2.28
CA ARG A 211 31.10 15.89 2.67
C ARG A 211 30.18 15.32 1.60
N GLU A 212 30.39 15.68 0.35
CA GLU A 212 29.62 15.16 -0.78
C GLU A 212 29.79 13.64 -0.93
N LYS A 213 31.02 13.13 -0.80
CA LYS A 213 31.29 11.69 -0.83
C LYS A 213 30.64 10.95 0.35
N PHE A 214 30.62 11.54 1.54
CA PHE A 214 29.92 10.99 2.70
C PHE A 214 28.40 10.90 2.48
N ASP A 215 27.78 12.00 2.03
CA ASP A 215 26.33 12.06 1.84
C ASP A 215 25.88 11.11 0.71
N SER A 216 26.60 11.07 -0.42
CA SER A 216 26.31 10.13 -1.52
C SER A 216 26.48 8.65 -1.12
N LEU A 217 27.49 8.33 -0.30
CA LEU A 217 27.71 6.98 0.21
C LEU A 217 26.61 6.54 1.17
N LYS A 218 26.19 7.46 2.04
CA LYS A 218 25.06 7.24 2.96
C LYS A 218 23.76 6.97 2.21
N ASP A 219 23.47 7.74 1.16
CA ASP A 219 22.30 7.53 0.32
C ASP A 219 22.33 6.17 -0.38
N ARG A 220 23.51 5.74 -0.87
CA ARG A 220 23.67 4.44 -1.51
C ARG A 220 23.45 3.27 -0.53
N ILE A 221 23.93 3.39 0.71
CA ILE A 221 23.68 2.39 1.77
C ILE A 221 22.19 2.35 2.09
N GLN A 222 21.56 3.50 2.37
CA GLN A 222 20.13 3.57 2.67
C GLN A 222 19.27 3.00 1.53
N LYS A 223 19.63 3.28 0.27
CA LYS A 223 18.93 2.73 -0.89
C LYS A 223 19.06 1.20 -0.96
N LYS A 224 20.23 0.65 -0.69
CA LYS A 224 20.47 -0.80 -0.65
C LYS A 224 19.67 -1.46 0.48
N GLU A 225 19.69 -0.89 1.68
CA GLU A 225 18.91 -1.38 2.81
C GLU A 225 17.39 -1.30 2.55
N ARG A 226 16.91 -0.20 1.96
CA ARG A 226 15.51 -0.05 1.53
C ARG A 226 15.12 -1.10 0.49
N GLU A 227 15.99 -1.40 -0.46
CA GLU A 227 15.74 -2.42 -1.49
C GLU A 227 15.71 -3.83 -0.88
N GLU A 228 16.67 -4.16 -0.01
CA GLU A 228 16.69 -5.45 0.69
C GLU A 228 15.47 -5.65 1.60
N THR A 229 15.07 -4.61 2.32
CA THR A 229 13.86 -4.63 3.15
C THR A 229 12.60 -4.73 2.29
N ARG A 230 12.52 -4.00 1.17
CA ARG A 230 11.44 -4.10 0.17
C ARG A 230 11.29 -5.52 -0.37
N GLN A 231 12.40 -6.16 -0.75
CA GLN A 231 12.38 -7.55 -1.26
C GLN A 231 11.90 -8.55 -0.19
N LYS A 232 12.38 -8.42 1.04
CA LYS A 232 11.92 -9.26 2.17
C LYS A 232 10.42 -9.09 2.42
N VAL A 233 9.92 -7.86 2.37
CA VAL A 233 8.50 -7.56 2.56
C VAL A 233 7.66 -8.09 1.41
N GLN A 234 8.12 -7.91 0.16
CA GLN A 234 7.47 -8.47 -1.02
C GLN A 234 7.30 -9.98 -0.92
N GLY A 235 8.35 -10.73 -0.58
CA GLY A 235 8.26 -12.18 -0.45
C GLY A 235 7.31 -12.64 0.67
N ARG A 236 7.24 -11.90 1.79
CA ARG A 236 6.24 -12.16 2.84
C ARG A 236 4.82 -11.89 2.35
N LEU A 237 4.66 -10.87 1.53
CA LEU A 237 3.36 -10.46 1.02
C LEU A 237 2.80 -11.42 -0.02
N GLU A 238 3.64 -11.87 -0.95
CA GLU A 238 3.31 -12.94 -1.91
C GLU A 238 2.91 -14.22 -1.17
N LYS A 239 3.65 -14.58 -0.12
CA LYS A 239 3.31 -15.74 0.73
C LYS A 239 1.95 -15.57 1.44
N TRP A 240 1.66 -14.40 1.99
CA TRP A 240 0.38 -14.13 2.65
C TRP A 240 -0.79 -14.19 1.65
N LEU A 241 -0.65 -13.57 0.48
CA LEU A 241 -1.65 -13.63 -0.58
C LEU A 241 -1.89 -15.07 -1.07
N SER A 242 -0.83 -15.89 -1.16
CA SER A 242 -0.97 -17.31 -1.48
C SER A 242 -1.84 -18.06 -0.46
N VAL A 243 -1.62 -17.84 0.85
CA VAL A 243 -2.44 -18.46 1.90
C VAL A 243 -3.91 -18.02 1.82
N VAL A 244 -4.16 -16.73 1.59
CA VAL A 244 -5.50 -16.18 1.42
C VAL A 244 -6.18 -16.74 0.17
N SER A 245 -5.43 -16.96 -0.90
CA SER A 245 -5.94 -17.52 -2.16
C SER A 245 -6.23 -19.03 -2.07
N SER A 246 -5.38 -19.79 -1.38
CA SER A 246 -5.54 -21.24 -1.18
C SER A 246 -6.74 -21.58 -0.28
N ARG A 247 -7.11 -20.71 0.67
CA ARG A 247 -8.33 -20.89 1.48
C ARG A 247 -9.65 -20.77 0.71
N LYS A 248 -9.64 -20.31 -0.55
CA LYS A 248 -10.81 -20.39 -1.45
C LYS A 248 -10.97 -21.75 -2.14
N MET A 249 -10.01 -22.67 -1.97
CA MET A 249 -9.94 -23.97 -2.65
C MET A 249 -10.12 -25.17 -1.69
N GLU A 250 -10.76 -24.97 -0.53
CA GLU A 250 -11.35 -26.09 0.21
C GLU A 250 -12.86 -26.15 -0.12
N PRO A 251 -13.34 -27.27 -0.69
CA PRO A 251 -14.73 -27.43 -1.14
C PRO A 251 -15.75 -27.42 -0.01
#